data_AF-A0A9D0Z555-F1
#
_entry.id   AF-A0A9D0Z555-F1
#
_cell.length_a   1.000
_cell.length_b   1.000
_cell.length_c   1.000
_cell.angle_alpha   90.00
_cell.angle_beta   90.00
_cell.angle_gamma   90.00
#
_symmetry.space_group_name_H-M   'P 1'
#
loop_
_entity.id
_entity.type
_entity.pdbx_description
1 polymer ?
#
loop_
_entity_poly.entity_id
_entity_poly.type
_entity_poly.pdbx_seq_one_letter_code
_entity_poly.pdbx_strand_id
1 'polypeptide(L)'
;MHLDHDGVHAHEHTHDGVTHTHEHHHHHDHDHHHDHGCAPEQCASCGGCGEHTPKEELVALMKYMVNHNTAHANELAGLAKKLEELGDKTAYEQVMLAVSDFEKGNLRLSTILASMA
;
A
#
# COMPACT_ATOMS: atom_id res chain seq x y z
N MET A 1 4.94 -3.05 25.19
CA MET A 1 5.34 -4.27 24.47
C MET A 1 4.61 -4.22 23.15
N HIS A 2 5.33 -3.99 22.05
CA HIS A 2 4.78 -3.96 20.69
C HIS A 2 4.48 -5.42 20.30
N LEU A 3 3.25 -5.70 19.89
CA LEU A 3 2.88 -7.00 19.34
C LEU A 3 2.68 -6.78 17.85
N ASP A 4 3.75 -6.91 17.08
CA ASP A 4 3.71 -7.04 15.63
C ASP A 4 2.72 -8.16 15.28
N HIS A 5 1.57 -7.80 14.73
CA HIS A 5 0.60 -8.76 14.22
C HIS A 5 0.85 -8.93 12.73
N ASP A 6 1.61 -9.96 12.39
CA ASP A 6 1.60 -10.54 11.05
C ASP A 6 0.24 -11.23 10.83
N GLY A 7 -0.72 -10.43 10.36
CA GLY A 7 -2.06 -10.89 10.03
C GLY A 7 -2.06 -11.61 8.68
N VAL A 8 -1.82 -12.92 8.70
CA VAL A 8 -2.04 -13.76 7.53
C VAL A 8 -3.55 -13.92 7.34
N HIS A 9 -4.05 -13.42 6.21
CA HIS A 9 -5.47 -13.52 5.88
C HIS A 9 -5.64 -14.09 4.47
N ALA A 10 -6.63 -14.97 4.32
CA ALA A 10 -6.99 -15.61 3.06
C ALA A 10 -8.29 -15.00 2.52
N HIS A 11 -8.27 -14.59 1.26
CA HIS A 11 -9.46 -14.12 0.56
C HIS A 11 -9.94 -15.20 -0.42
N GLU A 12 -11.24 -15.48 -0.38
CA GLU A 12 -11.90 -16.40 -1.31
C GLU A 12 -12.44 -15.60 -2.50
N HIS A 13 -12.00 -15.95 -3.70
CA HIS A 13 -12.45 -15.31 -4.93
C HIS A 13 -13.06 -16.35 -5.86
N THR A 14 -14.20 -16.01 -6.46
CA THR A 14 -14.87 -16.84 -7.46
C THR A 14 -15.01 -16.05 -8.76
N HIS A 15 -14.43 -16.57 -9.84
CA HIS A 15 -14.62 -16.04 -11.19
C HIS A 15 -14.83 -17.20 -12.17
N ASP A 16 -15.73 -17.03 -13.14
CA ASP A 16 -16.11 -18.06 -14.13
C ASP A 16 -16.49 -19.43 -13.52
N GLY A 17 -17.06 -19.43 -12.31
CA GLY A 17 -17.45 -20.66 -11.60
C GLY A 17 -16.28 -21.44 -10.98
N VAL A 18 -15.07 -20.89 -11.00
CA VAL A 18 -13.89 -21.45 -10.34
C VAL A 18 -13.58 -20.63 -9.09
N THR A 19 -13.68 -21.28 -7.94
CA THR A 19 -13.32 -20.70 -6.64
C THR A 19 -11.88 -21.05 -6.32
N HIS A 20 -11.08 -20.06 -5.95
CA HIS A 20 -9.73 -20.27 -5.46
C HIS A 20 -9.42 -19.31 -4.30
N THR A 21 -8.44 -19.71 -3.50
CA THR A 21 -7.99 -18.98 -2.32
C THR A 21 -6.50 -18.68 -2.47
N HIS A 22 -6.11 -17.45 -2.18
CA HIS A 22 -4.70 -17.08 -2.06
C HIS A 22 -4.43 -16.51 -0.68
N GLU A 23 -3.29 -16.89 -0.12
CA GLU A 23 -2.78 -16.39 1.15
C GLU A 23 -1.92 -15.17 0.86
N HIS A 24 -2.29 -14.02 1.44
CA HIS A 24 -1.52 -12.79 1.35
C HIS A 24 -0.94 -12.47 2.72
N HIS A 25 0.33 -12.11 2.72
CA HIS A 25 1.04 -11.65 3.91
C HIS A 25 1.06 -10.14 3.88
N HIS A 26 0.11 -9.50 4.58
CA HIS A 26 0.12 -8.06 4.74
C HIS A 26 0.78 -7.71 6.07
N HIS A 27 1.84 -6.91 6.00
CA HIS A 27 2.31 -6.21 7.19
C HIS A 27 1.28 -5.13 7.49
N HIS A 28 0.33 -5.43 8.37
CA HIS A 28 -0.57 -4.43 8.91
C HIS A 28 0.22 -3.61 9.92
N ASP A 29 0.73 -2.46 9.48
CA ASP A 29 1.01 -1.37 10.41
C ASP A 29 -0.37 -0.90 10.91
N HIS A 30 -0.82 -1.49 12.02
CA HIS A 30 -1.97 -0.98 12.73
C HIS A 30 -1.55 0.39 13.24
N ASP A 31 -2.02 1.45 12.58
CA ASP A 31 -2.12 2.76 13.20
C ASP A 31 -2.97 2.56 14.45
N HIS A 32 -2.28 2.43 15.59
CA HIS A 32 -2.92 2.49 16.87
C HIS A 32 -3.55 3.88 16.94
N HIS A 33 -4.87 3.94 16.73
CA HIS A 33 -5.65 5.03 17.26
C HIS A 33 -5.47 5.00 18.78
N HIS A 34 -4.43 5.68 19.24
CA HIS A 34 -4.29 6.06 20.61
C HIS A 34 -5.33 7.15 20.83
N ASP A 35 -6.49 6.75 21.37
CA ASP A 35 -7.31 7.63 22.18
C ASP A 35 -6.44 8.07 23.37
N HIS A 36 -5.64 9.11 23.12
CA HIS A 36 -5.00 9.85 24.19
C HIS A 36 -6.11 10.68 24.82
N GLY A 37 -6.73 10.11 25.85
CA GLY A 37 -7.21 10.92 26.96
C GLY A 37 -6.04 11.76 27.46
N CYS A 38 -5.86 12.94 26.88
CA CYS A 38 -4.75 13.85 27.14
C CYS A 38 -4.88 14.40 28.56
N ALA A 39 -4.34 13.66 29.54
CA ALA A 39 -3.95 14.25 30.79
C ALA A 39 -2.70 15.12 30.54
N PRO A 40 -2.75 16.44 30.80
CA PRO A 40 -1.76 17.41 30.32
C PRO A 40 -0.36 17.29 30.95
N GLU A 41 -0.14 16.39 31.90
CA GLU A 41 1.04 16.43 32.78
C GLU A 41 2.16 15.45 32.39
N GLN A 42 2.01 14.66 31.31
CA GLN A 42 2.98 13.59 30.95
C GLN A 42 3.58 13.71 29.54
N CYS A 43 3.39 14.84 28.84
CA CYS A 43 3.79 14.98 27.43
C CYS A 43 4.97 15.94 27.21
N ALA A 44 5.99 15.91 28.08
CA ALA A 44 7.22 16.70 27.87
C ALA A 44 8.25 15.98 26.95
N SER A 45 8.02 14.70 26.62
CA SER A 45 8.96 13.87 25.84
C SER A 45 8.44 13.47 24.46
N CYS A 46 7.17 13.73 24.13
CA CYS A 46 6.67 13.60 22.75
C CYS A 46 6.87 14.94 22.04
N GLY A 47 8.06 15.16 21.48
CA GLY A 47 8.36 16.29 20.60
C GLY A 47 7.63 16.23 19.24
N GLY A 48 6.40 15.71 19.21
CA GLY A 48 5.67 15.36 17.99
C GLY A 48 4.15 15.31 18.11
N CYS A 49 3.54 15.66 19.25
CA CYS A 49 2.08 15.87 19.32
C CYS A 49 1.67 17.24 18.77
N GLY A 50 2.30 17.68 17.67
CA GLY A 50 1.80 18.82 16.91
C GLY A 50 0.57 18.35 16.14
N GLU A 51 -0.55 19.07 16.26
CA GLU A 51 -1.70 18.87 15.38
C GLU A 51 -1.20 18.93 13.93
N HIS A 52 -1.22 17.80 13.22
CA HIS A 52 -0.93 17.80 11.80
C HIS A 52 -1.98 18.65 11.10
N THR A 53 -1.54 19.57 10.24
CA THR A 53 -2.46 20.30 9.40
C THR A 53 -3.12 19.33 8.40
N PRO A 54 -4.35 19.60 7.94
CA PRO A 54 -4.97 18.77 6.90
C PRO A 54 -4.12 18.62 5.64
N LYS A 55 -3.24 19.59 5.36
CA LYS A 55 -2.28 19.54 4.25
C LYS A 55 -1.18 18.50 4.50
N GLU A 56 -0.65 18.40 5.71
CA GLU A 56 0.38 17.42 6.07
C GLU A 56 -0.14 15.99 6.02
N GLU A 57 -1.37 15.77 6.52
CA GLU A 57 -2.07 14.48 6.41
C GLU A 57 -2.27 14.07 4.94
N LEU A 58 -2.72 15.01 4.10
CA LEU A 58 -2.89 14.75 2.66
C LEU A 58 -1.55 14.38 1.98
N VAL A 59 -0.47 15.10 2.30
CA VAL A 59 0.87 14.78 1.77
C VAL A 59 1.33 13.39 2.23
N ALA A 60 1.09 13.03 3.49
CA ALA A 60 1.41 11.71 4.01
C ALA A 60 0.64 10.61 3.27
N LEU A 61 -0.68 10.79 3.09
CA LEU A 61 -1.51 9.86 2.33
C LEU A 61 -1.06 9.73 0.86
N MET A 62 -0.73 10.83 0.20
CA MET A 62 -0.24 10.80 -1.18
C MET A 62 1.11 10.08 -1.30
N LYS A 63 2.02 10.24 -0.33
CA LYS A 63 3.28 9.49 -0.27
C LYS A 63 3.02 7.99 -0.07
N TYR A 64 2.08 7.65 0.80
CA TYR A 64 1.65 6.26 0.98
C TYR A 64 1.14 5.67 -0.34
N MET A 65 0.31 6.40 -1.11
CA MET A 65 -0.21 5.91 -2.39
C MET A 65 0.89 5.64 -3.42
N VAL A 66 1.97 6.44 -3.46
CA VAL A 66 3.12 6.18 -4.32
C VAL A 66 3.80 4.85 -3.96
N ASN A 67 4.02 4.62 -2.66
CA ASN A 67 4.62 3.38 -2.19
C ASN A 67 3.71 2.18 -2.46
N HIS A 68 2.40 2.34 -2.26
CA HIS A 68 1.40 1.30 -2.48
C HIS A 68 1.32 0.88 -3.95
N ASN A 69 1.29 1.86 -4.87
CA ASN A 69 1.35 1.58 -6.31
C ASN A 69 2.65 0.88 -6.73
N THR A 70 3.78 1.20 -6.08
CA THR A 70 5.05 0.51 -6.32
C THR A 70 4.97 -0.96 -5.89
N ALA A 71 4.33 -1.25 -4.76
CA ALA A 71 4.11 -2.62 -4.30
C ALA A 71 3.23 -3.40 -5.29
N HIS A 72 2.11 -2.82 -5.73
CA HIS A 72 1.25 -3.43 -6.74
C HIS A 72 1.96 -3.69 -8.06
N ALA A 73 2.78 -2.74 -8.55
CA ALA A 73 3.56 -2.93 -9.77
C ALA A 73 4.51 -4.15 -9.64
N ASN A 74 5.17 -4.31 -8.48
CA ASN A 74 6.06 -5.44 -8.22
C ASN A 74 5.30 -6.79 -8.15
N GLU A 75 4.16 -6.82 -7.46
CA GLU A 75 3.30 -8.00 -7.37
C GLU A 75 2.80 -8.43 -8.75
N LEU A 76 2.30 -7.47 -9.55
CA LEU A 76 1.82 -7.71 -10.90
C LEU A 76 2.95 -8.18 -11.82
N ALA A 77 4.16 -7.64 -11.71
CA ALA A 77 5.32 -8.14 -12.47
C ALA A 77 5.64 -9.61 -12.10
N GLY A 78 5.51 -9.98 -10.83
CA GLY A 78 5.62 -11.36 -10.37
C GLY A 78 4.54 -12.28 -10.96
N LEU A 79 3.29 -11.82 -11.05
CA LEU A 79 2.20 -12.56 -11.69
C LEU A 79 2.38 -12.65 -13.21
N ALA A 80 2.83 -11.59 -13.87
CA ALA A 80 3.15 -11.57 -15.29
C ALA A 80 4.17 -12.67 -15.62
N LYS A 81 5.25 -12.77 -14.83
CA LYS A 81 6.25 -13.82 -15.03
C LYS A 81 5.65 -15.24 -14.99
N LYS A 82 4.69 -15.51 -14.09
CA LYS A 82 3.98 -16.79 -14.05
C LYS A 82 3.16 -17.04 -15.31
N LEU A 83 2.50 -16.00 -15.85
CA LEU A 83 1.76 -16.10 -17.11
C LEU A 83 2.68 -16.40 -18.29
N GLU A 84 3.88 -15.79 -18.33
CA GLU A 84 4.91 -16.09 -19.33
C GLU A 84 5.38 -17.55 -19.23
N GLU A 85 5.64 -18.05 -18.03
CA GLU A 85 6.02 -19.46 -17.78
C GLU A 85 4.94 -20.45 -18.22
N LEU A 86 3.66 -20.08 -18.10
CA LEU A 86 2.52 -20.85 -18.59
C LEU A 86 2.29 -20.70 -20.11
N GLY A 87 3.04 -19.83 -20.78
CA GLY A 87 2.94 -19.58 -22.22
C GLY A 87 1.81 -18.62 -22.63
N ASP A 88 1.12 -18.00 -21.67
CA ASP A 88 0.06 -17.01 -21.95
C ASP A 88 0.64 -15.62 -22.17
N LYS A 89 1.18 -15.41 -23.38
CA LYS A 89 1.83 -14.14 -23.76
C LYS A 89 0.86 -12.97 -23.79
N THR A 90 -0.39 -13.19 -24.20
CA THR A 90 -1.36 -12.10 -24.28
C THR A 90 -1.71 -11.60 -22.87
N ALA A 91 -1.95 -12.50 -21.92
CA ALA A 91 -2.19 -12.09 -20.53
C ALA A 91 -0.94 -11.43 -19.92
N TYR A 92 0.26 -11.99 -20.15
CA TYR A 92 1.52 -11.37 -19.74
C TYR A 92 1.62 -9.91 -20.20
N GLU A 93 1.41 -9.65 -21.50
CA GLU A 93 1.48 -8.31 -22.08
C GLU A 93 0.49 -7.34 -21.43
N GLN A 94 -0.75 -7.79 -21.18
CA GLN A 94 -1.75 -6.95 -20.51
C GLN A 94 -1.39 -6.64 -19.06
N VAL A 95 -0.86 -7.62 -18.31
CA VAL A 95 -0.41 -7.37 -16.93
C VAL A 95 0.79 -6.41 -16.91
N MET A 96 1.73 -6.55 -17.85
CA MET A 96 2.86 -5.62 -17.98
C MET A 96 2.44 -4.19 -18.36
N LEU A 97 1.35 -4.02 -19.10
CA LEU A 97 0.75 -2.69 -19.32
C LEU A 97 0.22 -2.10 -18.02
N ALA A 98 -0.46 -2.89 -17.19
CA ALA A 98 -0.94 -2.45 -15.88
C ALA A 98 0.22 -2.04 -14.95
N VAL A 99 1.32 -2.81 -14.94
CA VAL A 99 2.57 -2.44 -14.23
C VAL A 99 3.06 -1.05 -14.68
N SER A 100 3.15 -0.84 -16.00
CA SER A 100 3.59 0.45 -16.55
C SER A 100 2.67 1.60 -16.16
N ASP A 101 1.36 1.38 -16.04
CA ASP A 101 0.42 2.42 -15.67
C ASP A 101 0.53 2.81 -14.18
N PHE A 102 0.85 1.88 -13.29
CA PHE A 102 1.22 2.20 -11.90
C PHE A 102 2.49 3.06 -11.83
N GLU A 103 3.54 2.71 -12.59
CA GLU A 103 4.79 3.47 -12.64
C GLU A 103 4.55 4.90 -13.18
N LYS A 104 3.78 5.05 -14.26
CA LYS A 104 3.38 6.36 -14.79
C LYS A 104 2.55 7.16 -13.79
N GLY A 105 1.62 6.49 -13.09
CA GLY A 105 0.85 7.08 -12.00
C GLY A 105 1.77 7.65 -10.93
N ASN A 106 2.78 6.88 -10.52
CA ASN A 106 3.76 7.29 -9.50
C ASN A 106 4.63 8.47 -9.93
N LEU A 107 5.02 8.57 -11.20
CA LEU A 107 5.73 9.75 -11.71
C LEU A 107 4.87 11.03 -11.57
N ARG A 108 3.58 10.94 -11.90
CA ARG A 108 2.65 12.06 -11.75
C ARG A 108 2.44 12.44 -10.28
N LEU A 109 2.20 11.45 -9.41
CA LEU A 109 2.01 11.69 -7.98
C LEU A 109 3.26 12.28 -7.32
N SER A 110 4.44 11.77 -7.65
CA SER A 110 5.72 12.28 -7.16
C SER A 110 5.98 13.73 -7.61
N THR A 111 5.58 14.07 -8.83
CA THR A 111 5.66 15.45 -9.34
C THR A 111 4.79 16.41 -8.52
N ILE A 112 3.56 16.00 -8.20
CA ILE A 112 2.65 16.82 -7.36
C ILE A 112 3.22 16.94 -5.95
N LEU A 113 3.68 15.84 -5.35
CA LEU A 113 4.29 15.83 -4.02
C LEU A 113 5.50 16.78 -3.93
N ALA A 114 6.34 16.82 -4.96
CA ALA A 114 7.47 17.74 -5.04
C ALA A 114 7.04 19.22 -5.10
N SER A 115 5.85 19.52 -5.63
CA SER A 115 5.27 20.88 -5.64
C SER A 115 4.55 21.26 -4.35
N MET A 116 4.26 20.28 -3.48
CA MET A 116 3.55 20.49 -2.21
C MET A 116 4.49 20.67 -1.01
N ALA A 117 5.75 20.24 -1.16
CA ALA A 117 6.86 20.44 -0.22
C ALA A 117 7.26 21.92 -0.12
#